data_AF-A0A318J2T2-F1
#
_entry.id   AF-A0A318J2T2-F1
#
_cell.length_a   1.000
_cell.length_b   1.000
_cell.length_c   1.000
_cell.angle_alpha   90.00
_cell.angle_beta   90.00
_cell.angle_gamma   90.00
#
_symmetry.space_group_name_H-M   'P 1'
#
loop_
_entity.id
_entity.type
_entity.pdbx_description
1 polymer ?
#
loop_
_entity_poly.entity_id
_entity_poly.type
_entity_poly.pdbx_seq_one_letter_code
_entity_poly.pdbx_strand_id
1 'polypeptide(L)'
;MISKDLLYALQTRSKNMIRLLGDFADDIKSHSPEEGWTVVAETISLVRELPPTQAKYNQFIKAINRAWLSFGEQSPAAANRLYDAIVSTLESTSWTNAQEAQAAYQLLYAFHDNPFYFPGKNNCLHLALRQYSPTLLEVIKRISAHATQKLFAIPIKPYTGIGTDAIELLLEIYFYHGGLDQVDDLKAEAAGQVFSLVQAAPQFGNVITLALIERSPQRSSMLSQLIDFYITAVAHDDLGGMFYDIMLDLIDNSGGSFIYDDLDKITAEIKVYSKNWTASQLDTFTHYAFFYGLKTDEDRRLLMSKSKKAMRLASMIVDSGHSGTHIDALISLCQTTGSPSPDPAPPGQGAQQFKDINFKLLVIEELMYKQAKLLPRFDVHEFVRQYTEREIMIEKEGYDVIPEVLAYFEKLLIPASLLEQVEQLAFDGSNEIYRQIFPYWDGECDIFDVASADDVSLVPNLKSMSSMPSRFLEQYGVELEKKSIRVS
;
A
#
# COMPACT_ATOMS: atom_id res chain seq x y z
N MET A 1 31.84 20.80 -17.35
CA MET A 1 31.38 21.50 -18.57
C MET A 1 30.16 20.80 -19.10
N ILE A 2 29.00 21.47 -19.12
CA ILE A 2 27.77 20.93 -19.73
C ILE A 2 28.09 20.56 -21.19
N SER A 3 27.66 19.38 -21.64
CA SER A 3 27.82 18.99 -23.04
C SER A 3 27.12 20.00 -23.94
N LYS A 4 27.83 20.52 -24.94
CA LYS A 4 27.24 21.37 -26.00
C LYS A 4 26.05 20.69 -26.66
N ASP A 5 26.05 19.36 -26.70
CA ASP A 5 24.96 18.57 -27.27
C ASP A 5 23.68 18.64 -26.43
N LEU A 6 23.78 18.75 -25.10
CA LEU A 6 22.61 18.88 -24.22
C LEU A 6 21.94 20.25 -24.39
N LEU A 7 22.72 21.33 -24.36
CA LEU A 7 22.19 22.67 -24.61
C LEU A 7 21.58 22.80 -26.00
N TYR A 8 22.25 22.25 -27.03
CA TYR A 8 21.71 22.21 -28.37
C TYR A 8 20.42 21.38 -28.45
N ALA A 9 20.37 20.22 -27.77
CA ALA A 9 19.17 19.38 -27.74
C ALA A 9 17.98 20.06 -27.05
N LEU A 10 18.22 20.83 -25.99
CA LEU A 10 17.20 21.64 -25.31
C LEU A 10 16.65 22.72 -26.23
N GLN A 11 17.53 23.49 -26.87
CA GLN A 11 17.15 24.57 -27.80
C GLN A 11 16.40 24.06 -29.02
N THR A 12 16.76 22.88 -29.52
CA THR A 12 16.15 22.29 -30.73
C THR A 12 15.02 21.31 -30.45
N ARG A 13 14.68 21.09 -29.17
CA ARG A 13 13.68 20.07 -28.73
C ARG A 13 13.95 18.69 -29.35
N SER A 14 15.22 18.31 -29.39
CA SER A 14 15.70 17.10 -30.06
C SER A 14 15.19 15.82 -29.38
N LYS A 15 14.99 14.76 -30.17
CA LYS A 15 14.65 13.42 -29.66
C LYS A 15 15.73 12.83 -28.73
N ASN A 16 16.97 13.32 -28.83
CA ASN A 16 18.09 12.90 -27.98
C ASN A 16 18.04 13.50 -26.56
N MET A 17 17.17 14.48 -26.32
CA MET A 17 17.08 15.18 -25.04
C MET A 17 16.81 14.25 -23.85
N ILE A 18 15.97 13.22 -24.03
CA ILE A 18 15.68 12.23 -22.98
C ILE A 18 16.97 11.54 -22.51
N ARG A 19 17.78 11.06 -23.47
CA ARG A 19 19.04 10.37 -23.18
C ARG A 19 20.04 11.32 -22.51
N LEU A 20 20.20 12.52 -23.07
CA LEU A 20 21.17 13.50 -22.57
C LEU A 20 20.81 14.05 -21.18
N LEU A 21 19.53 14.20 -20.85
CA LEU A 21 19.07 14.55 -19.50
C LEU A 21 19.31 13.39 -18.52
N GLY A 22 19.15 12.14 -18.96
CA GLY A 22 19.50 10.95 -18.18
C GLY A 22 20.99 10.91 -17.86
N ASP A 23 21.85 11.05 -18.87
CA ASP A 23 23.31 11.09 -18.69
C ASP A 23 23.72 12.23 -17.72
N PHE A 24 23.09 13.40 -17.85
CA PHE A 24 23.33 14.55 -16.96
C PHE A 24 22.91 14.26 -15.51
N ALA A 25 21.76 13.61 -15.29
CA ALA A 25 21.31 13.24 -13.95
C ALA A 25 22.25 12.21 -13.29
N ASP A 26 22.78 11.27 -14.07
CA ASP A 26 23.69 10.23 -13.58
C ASP A 26 25.08 10.79 -13.25
N ASP A 27 25.55 11.76 -14.04
CA ASP A 27 26.85 12.42 -13.86
C ASP A 27 26.76 13.75 -13.09
N ILE A 28 25.66 13.98 -12.38
CA ILE A 28 25.33 15.28 -11.77
C ILE A 28 26.40 15.80 -10.80
N LYS A 29 27.13 14.89 -10.14
CA LYS A 29 28.22 15.19 -9.20
C LYS A 29 29.49 15.70 -9.88
N SER A 30 29.64 15.45 -11.18
CA SER A 30 30.77 15.90 -11.99
C SER A 30 30.55 17.31 -12.55
N HIS A 31 29.36 17.87 -12.37
CA HIS A 31 28.99 19.21 -12.79
C HIS A 31 29.06 20.22 -11.64
N SER A 32 29.41 21.46 -11.94
CA SER A 32 29.32 22.54 -10.94
C SER A 32 27.84 22.90 -10.69
N PRO A 33 27.49 23.48 -9.53
CA PRO A 33 26.12 23.94 -9.27
C PRO A 33 25.60 24.93 -10.32
N GLU A 34 26.44 25.81 -10.87
CA GLU A 34 26.02 26.75 -11.92
C GLU A 34 25.78 26.06 -13.27
N GLU A 35 26.60 25.05 -13.59
CA GLU A 35 26.37 24.21 -14.77
C GLU A 35 25.05 23.45 -14.64
N GLY A 36 24.81 22.84 -13.46
CA GLY A 36 23.56 22.14 -13.20
C GLY A 36 22.35 23.07 -13.27
N TRP A 37 22.46 24.25 -12.68
CA TRP A 37 21.39 25.25 -12.70
C TRP A 37 21.03 25.70 -14.11
N THR A 38 22.02 25.87 -14.99
CA THR A 38 21.77 26.28 -16.39
C THR A 38 20.83 25.29 -17.09
N VAL A 39 21.04 23.98 -16.90
CA VAL A 39 20.16 22.94 -17.45
C VAL A 39 18.76 23.01 -16.81
N VAL A 40 18.69 23.18 -15.49
CA VAL A 40 17.42 23.27 -14.75
C VAL A 40 16.60 24.49 -15.19
N ALA A 41 17.21 25.67 -15.30
CA ALA A 41 16.51 26.90 -15.67
C ALA A 41 15.94 26.85 -17.09
N GLU A 42 16.72 26.31 -18.05
CA GLU A 42 16.26 26.08 -19.42
C GLU A 42 15.11 25.09 -19.48
N THR A 43 15.18 24.00 -18.70
CA THR A 43 14.11 23.00 -18.66
C THR A 43 12.85 23.48 -17.92
N ILE A 44 12.95 24.36 -16.92
CA ILE A 44 11.78 25.02 -16.30
C ILE A 44 11.03 25.85 -17.35
N SER A 45 11.75 26.63 -18.15
CA SER A 45 11.16 27.43 -19.23
C SER A 45 10.51 26.53 -20.29
N LEU A 46 11.19 25.46 -20.69
CA LEU A 46 10.69 24.48 -21.65
C LEU A 46 9.39 23.81 -21.18
N VAL A 47 9.35 23.33 -19.94
CA VAL A 47 8.18 22.60 -19.39
C VAL A 47 6.92 23.44 -19.44
N ARG A 48 7.01 24.75 -19.17
CA ARG A 48 5.87 25.68 -19.20
C ARG A 48 5.28 25.86 -20.60
N GLU A 49 6.09 25.67 -21.63
CA GLU A 49 5.67 25.81 -23.03
C GLU A 49 5.36 24.47 -23.71
N LEU A 50 5.66 23.35 -23.07
CA LEU A 50 5.57 22.02 -23.67
C LEU A 50 4.12 21.52 -23.68
N PRO A 51 3.47 21.36 -24.85
CA PRO A 51 2.07 20.96 -24.87
C PRO A 51 1.91 19.51 -24.37
N PRO A 52 0.99 19.23 -23.43
CA PRO A 52 0.74 17.88 -22.92
C PRO A 52 0.37 16.83 -23.98
N THR A 53 -0.12 17.28 -25.14
CA THR A 53 -0.49 16.43 -26.29
C THR A 53 0.70 15.98 -27.13
N GLN A 54 1.91 16.47 -26.85
CA GLN A 54 3.11 16.11 -27.60
C GLN A 54 3.44 14.62 -27.48
N ALA A 55 3.91 14.04 -28.59
CA ALA A 55 4.47 12.69 -28.59
C ALA A 55 5.62 12.56 -27.56
N LYS A 56 5.56 11.52 -26.74
CA LYS A 56 6.53 11.24 -25.66
C LYS A 56 6.57 12.28 -24.53
N TYR A 57 5.52 13.09 -24.35
CA TYR A 57 5.43 14.07 -23.26
C TYR A 57 5.86 13.48 -21.90
N ASN A 58 5.25 12.37 -21.46
CA ASN A 58 5.59 11.73 -20.19
C ASN A 58 7.06 11.28 -20.09
N GLN A 59 7.69 10.88 -21.20
CA GLN A 59 9.10 10.49 -21.19
C GLN A 59 10.02 11.70 -21.02
N PHE A 60 9.66 12.84 -21.62
CA PHE A 60 10.38 14.09 -21.41
C PHE A 60 10.23 14.57 -19.97
N ILE A 61 9.00 14.59 -19.43
CA ILE A 61 8.76 15.02 -18.06
C ILE A 61 9.53 14.14 -17.06
N LYS A 62 9.52 12.81 -17.21
CA LYS A 62 10.31 11.92 -16.33
C LYS A 62 11.82 12.19 -16.39
N ALA A 63 12.37 12.46 -17.58
CA ALA A 63 13.79 12.79 -17.72
C ALA A 63 14.13 14.16 -17.09
N ILE A 64 13.25 15.16 -17.26
CA ILE A 64 13.41 16.49 -16.66
C ILE A 64 13.30 16.41 -15.14
N ASN A 65 12.28 15.74 -14.62
CA ASN A 65 12.08 15.51 -13.19
C ASN A 65 13.32 14.86 -12.54
N ARG A 66 13.84 13.77 -13.13
CA ARG A 66 15.06 13.12 -12.64
C ARG A 66 16.25 14.08 -12.64
N ALA A 67 16.42 14.91 -13.68
CA ALA A 67 17.48 15.90 -13.73
C ALA A 67 17.32 16.99 -12.65
N TRP A 68 16.10 17.50 -12.43
CA TRP A 68 15.81 18.49 -11.40
C TRP A 68 16.10 17.96 -10.00
N LEU A 69 15.61 16.76 -9.68
CA LEU A 69 15.76 16.20 -8.35
C LEU A 69 17.19 15.73 -8.08
N SER A 70 17.90 15.25 -9.12
CA SER A 70 19.36 14.98 -9.02
C SER A 70 20.15 16.25 -8.75
N PHE A 71 19.78 17.37 -9.38
CA PHE A 71 20.37 18.68 -9.09
C PHE A 71 20.08 19.13 -7.66
N GLY A 72 18.82 19.06 -7.23
CA GLY A 72 18.41 19.43 -5.87
C GLY A 72 19.16 18.64 -4.80
N GLU A 73 19.36 17.34 -4.99
CA GLU A 73 20.09 16.47 -4.07
C GLU A 73 21.62 16.67 -4.08
N GLN A 74 22.18 17.50 -4.96
CA GLN A 74 23.61 17.81 -4.89
C GLN A 74 23.99 18.56 -3.60
N SER A 75 23.13 19.48 -3.14
CA SER A 75 23.38 20.29 -1.95
C SER A 75 22.10 21.01 -1.48
N PRO A 76 22.02 21.42 -0.20
CA PRO A 76 20.91 22.24 0.29
C PRO A 76 20.71 23.55 -0.50
N ALA A 77 21.79 24.17 -0.97
CA ALA A 77 21.72 25.38 -1.78
C ALA A 77 21.10 25.12 -3.18
N ALA A 78 21.41 23.97 -3.79
CA ALA A 78 20.82 23.57 -5.07
C ALA A 78 19.33 23.25 -4.91
N ALA A 79 18.95 22.49 -3.87
CA ALA A 79 17.54 22.23 -3.54
C ALA A 79 16.77 23.53 -3.33
N ASN A 80 17.32 24.46 -2.52
CA ASN A 80 16.68 25.76 -2.29
C ASN A 80 16.52 26.56 -3.58
N ARG A 81 17.52 26.61 -4.46
CA ARG A 81 17.42 27.33 -5.74
C ARG A 81 16.36 26.73 -6.66
N LEU A 82 16.23 25.40 -6.69
CA LEU A 82 15.18 24.71 -7.45
C LEU A 82 13.79 25.03 -6.89
N TYR A 83 13.62 24.89 -5.57
CA TYR A 83 12.35 25.23 -4.90
C TYR A 83 11.98 26.69 -5.09
N ASP A 84 12.92 27.61 -4.94
CA ASP A 84 12.69 29.05 -5.12
C ASP A 84 12.06 29.34 -6.49
N ALA A 85 12.68 28.87 -7.56
CA ALA A 85 12.19 29.13 -8.91
C ALA A 85 10.80 28.52 -9.17
N ILE A 86 10.54 27.32 -8.65
CA ILE A 86 9.26 26.64 -8.84
C ILE A 86 8.18 27.30 -7.99
N VAL A 87 8.42 27.40 -6.68
CA VAL A 87 7.46 27.93 -5.70
C VAL A 87 7.15 29.39 -5.98
N SER A 88 8.12 30.25 -6.31
CA SER A 88 7.84 31.63 -6.69
C SER A 88 7.00 31.73 -7.97
N THR A 89 7.18 30.82 -8.92
CA THR A 89 6.33 30.75 -10.12
C THR A 89 4.89 30.40 -9.74
N LEU A 90 4.69 29.35 -8.94
CA LEU A 90 3.37 28.94 -8.44
C LEU A 90 2.72 30.03 -7.61
N GLU A 91 3.51 30.74 -6.80
CA GLU A 91 3.05 31.81 -5.93
C GLU A 91 2.55 33.02 -6.73
N SER A 92 3.24 33.40 -7.80
CA SER A 92 2.86 34.53 -8.67
C SER A 92 1.74 34.22 -9.67
N THR A 93 1.40 32.95 -9.85
CA THR A 93 0.46 32.50 -10.90
C THR A 93 -0.96 32.98 -10.62
N SER A 94 -1.61 33.57 -11.63
CA SER A 94 -3.06 33.77 -11.61
C SER A 94 -3.77 32.46 -11.98
N TRP A 95 -4.23 31.72 -10.98
CA TRP A 95 -4.90 30.43 -11.18
C TRP A 95 -6.27 30.54 -11.87
N THR A 96 -6.83 31.75 -12.01
CA THR A 96 -8.03 32.02 -12.79
C THR A 96 -7.74 32.36 -14.26
N ASN A 97 -6.47 32.63 -14.61
CA ASN A 97 -6.03 32.76 -15.99
C ASN A 97 -5.65 31.38 -16.53
N ALA A 98 -6.42 30.88 -17.50
CA ALA A 98 -6.24 29.52 -18.03
C ALA A 98 -4.86 29.25 -18.63
N GLN A 99 -4.19 30.25 -19.22
CA GLN A 99 -2.86 30.08 -19.81
C GLN A 99 -1.78 30.03 -18.73
N GLU A 100 -1.87 30.91 -17.73
CA GLU A 100 -0.95 30.90 -16.59
C GLU A 100 -1.11 29.64 -15.75
N ALA A 101 -2.36 29.26 -15.44
CA ALA A 101 -2.69 28.04 -14.71
C ALA A 101 -2.21 26.79 -15.46
N GLN A 102 -2.37 26.72 -16.79
CA GLN A 102 -1.85 25.62 -17.61
C GLN A 102 -0.31 25.51 -17.53
N ALA A 103 0.40 26.64 -17.62
CA ALA A 103 1.86 26.65 -17.52
C ALA A 103 2.35 26.26 -16.12
N ALA A 104 1.70 26.75 -15.07
CA ALA A 104 2.00 26.41 -13.67
C ALA A 104 1.70 24.95 -13.36
N TYR A 105 0.58 24.43 -13.85
CA TYR A 105 0.22 23.01 -13.73
C TYR A 105 1.26 22.10 -14.38
N GLN A 106 1.76 22.43 -15.57
CA GLN A 106 2.82 21.65 -16.23
C GLN A 106 4.12 21.64 -15.42
N LEU A 107 4.48 22.78 -14.85
CA LEU A 107 5.64 22.91 -13.97
C LEU A 107 5.48 22.05 -12.71
N LEU A 108 4.32 22.14 -12.06
CA LEU A 108 3.97 21.36 -10.88
C LEU A 108 3.95 19.86 -11.17
N TYR A 109 3.35 19.45 -12.29
CA TYR A 109 3.34 18.05 -12.72
C TYR A 109 4.74 17.50 -12.98
N ALA A 110 5.67 18.32 -13.49
CA ALA A 110 7.06 17.90 -13.63
C ALA A 110 7.82 17.81 -12.29
N PHE A 111 7.33 18.49 -11.25
CA PHE A 111 8.04 18.63 -9.98
C PHE A 111 7.53 17.71 -8.87
N HIS A 112 6.25 17.33 -8.86
CA HIS A 112 5.61 16.71 -7.69
C HIS A 112 6.18 15.35 -7.23
N ASP A 113 6.55 14.49 -8.18
CA ASP A 113 6.99 13.12 -7.93
C ASP A 113 8.50 13.05 -7.75
N ASN A 114 8.98 12.00 -7.08
CA ASN A 114 10.39 11.79 -6.77
C ASN A 114 10.88 10.38 -7.13
N PRO A 115 11.74 10.21 -8.16
CA PRO A 115 12.30 8.93 -8.55
C PRO A 115 13.32 8.41 -7.53
N PHE A 116 13.67 9.20 -6.52
CA PHE A 116 14.55 8.85 -5.42
C PHE A 116 13.80 8.62 -4.10
N TYR A 117 12.51 8.29 -4.17
CA TYR A 117 11.68 7.93 -3.01
C TYR A 117 11.97 6.50 -2.52
N PHE A 118 13.11 6.33 -1.83
CA PHE A 118 13.49 5.10 -1.16
C PHE A 118 14.29 5.40 0.14
N PRO A 119 14.39 4.46 1.09
CA PRO A 119 15.00 4.71 2.40
C PRO A 119 16.42 5.29 2.33
N GLY A 120 16.74 6.26 3.18
CA GLY A 120 18.05 6.91 3.25
C GLY A 120 18.38 7.93 2.14
N LYS A 121 17.40 8.40 1.36
CA LYS A 121 17.54 9.49 0.36
C LYS A 121 16.74 10.75 0.74
N ASN A 122 16.76 11.76 -0.14
CA ASN A 122 16.01 13.03 -0.04
C ASN A 122 16.49 13.98 1.06
N ASN A 123 17.80 14.00 1.31
CA ASN A 123 18.37 14.77 2.40
C ASN A 123 18.30 16.28 2.16
N CYS A 124 18.38 16.73 0.91
CA CYS A 124 18.37 18.16 0.59
C CYS A 124 16.96 18.65 0.26
N LEU A 125 16.19 17.85 -0.48
CA LEU A 125 14.83 18.18 -0.88
C LEU A 125 13.89 18.35 0.31
N HIS A 126 14.00 17.54 1.37
CA HIS A 126 13.15 17.70 2.56
C HIS A 126 13.42 19.03 3.29
N LEU A 127 14.69 19.48 3.34
CA LEU A 127 15.06 20.75 3.98
C LEU A 127 14.48 21.93 3.20
N ALA A 128 14.55 21.87 1.87
CA ALA A 128 13.95 22.87 1.01
C ALA A 128 12.42 22.84 1.13
N LEU A 129 11.78 21.67 1.11
CA LEU A 129 10.33 21.55 1.37
C LEU A 129 9.94 22.21 2.69
N ARG A 130 10.68 21.96 3.77
CA ARG A 130 10.43 22.59 5.07
C ARG A 130 10.50 24.12 5.00
N GLN A 131 11.49 24.66 4.30
CA GLN A 131 11.63 26.10 4.12
C GLN A 131 10.46 26.71 3.32
N TYR A 132 9.98 26.02 2.30
CA TYR A 132 8.95 26.54 1.38
C TYR A 132 7.52 26.07 1.71
N SER A 133 7.34 25.22 2.72
CA SER A 133 6.03 24.71 3.15
C SER A 133 5.00 25.83 3.38
N PRO A 134 5.31 26.92 4.11
CA PRO A 134 4.33 27.98 4.34
C PRO A 134 3.79 28.60 3.04
N THR A 135 4.64 28.79 2.03
CA THR A 135 4.24 29.34 0.73
C THR A 135 3.41 28.34 -0.07
N LEU A 136 3.79 27.05 -0.05
CA LEU A 136 3.03 25.99 -0.71
C LEU A 136 1.61 25.85 -0.12
N LEU A 137 1.47 25.89 1.21
CA LEU A 137 0.16 25.86 1.87
C LEU A 137 -0.70 27.08 1.50
N GLU A 138 -0.10 28.27 1.36
CA GLU A 138 -0.84 29.46 0.90
C GLU A 138 -1.22 29.36 -0.59
N VAL A 139 -0.42 28.71 -1.42
CA VAL A 139 -0.82 28.36 -2.80
C VAL A 139 -2.02 27.40 -2.78
N ILE A 140 -1.97 26.32 -2.00
CA ILE A 140 -3.10 25.37 -1.84
C ILE A 140 -4.38 26.11 -1.44
N LYS A 141 -4.29 26.97 -0.42
CA LYS A 141 -5.40 27.76 0.09
C LYS A 141 -5.98 28.73 -0.95
N ARG A 142 -5.15 29.31 -1.83
CA ARG A 142 -5.64 30.16 -2.92
C ARG A 142 -6.37 29.37 -4.00
N ILE A 143 -5.85 28.19 -4.35
CA ILE A 143 -6.47 27.32 -5.35
C ILE A 143 -7.78 26.72 -4.81
N SER A 144 -7.88 26.47 -3.50
CA SER A 144 -9.07 25.83 -2.90
C SER A 144 -10.36 26.66 -3.07
N ALA A 145 -10.26 27.98 -3.21
CA ALA A 145 -11.40 28.84 -3.57
C ALA A 145 -12.02 28.51 -4.95
N HIS A 146 -11.26 27.80 -5.79
CA HIS A 146 -11.64 27.36 -7.14
C HIS A 146 -11.48 25.85 -7.32
N ALA A 147 -11.56 25.07 -6.23
CA ALA A 147 -11.24 23.63 -6.21
C ALA A 147 -11.97 22.83 -7.30
N THR A 148 -13.26 23.09 -7.52
CA THR A 148 -14.10 22.37 -8.51
C THR A 148 -14.14 23.04 -9.88
N GLN A 149 -13.51 24.21 -10.04
CA GLN A 149 -13.53 24.96 -11.30
C GLN A 149 -12.46 24.43 -12.25
N LYS A 150 -12.78 24.40 -13.54
CA LYS A 150 -11.82 24.12 -14.61
C LYS A 150 -10.79 25.25 -14.68
N LEU A 151 -9.56 24.99 -14.29
CA LEU A 151 -8.47 25.98 -14.27
C LEU A 151 -7.60 25.91 -15.52
N PHE A 152 -7.44 24.74 -16.14
CA PHE A 152 -6.57 24.57 -17.30
C PHE A 152 -7.17 23.64 -18.37
N ALA A 153 -6.89 23.98 -19.64
CA ALA A 153 -7.60 23.44 -20.79
C ALA A 153 -7.14 22.03 -21.18
N ILE A 154 -5.85 21.75 -21.07
CA ILE A 154 -5.22 20.52 -21.54
C ILE A 154 -4.59 19.81 -20.33
N PRO A 155 -5.37 19.02 -19.58
CA PRO A 155 -4.84 18.29 -18.44
C PRO A 155 -3.98 17.11 -18.88
N ILE A 156 -3.10 16.67 -17.98
CA ILE A 156 -2.29 15.46 -18.17
C ILE A 156 -3.04 14.33 -17.47
N LYS A 157 -3.35 13.24 -18.18
CA LYS A 157 -4.08 12.12 -17.56
C LYS A 157 -3.32 11.56 -16.36
N PRO A 158 -4.00 11.16 -15.26
CA PRO A 158 -5.46 11.01 -15.14
C PRO A 158 -6.24 12.28 -14.80
N TYR A 159 -5.56 13.41 -14.55
CA TYR A 159 -6.18 14.66 -14.12
C TYR A 159 -7.15 15.24 -15.16
N THR A 160 -8.12 16.05 -14.69
CA THR A 160 -9.26 16.53 -15.48
C THR A 160 -9.22 18.02 -15.81
N GLY A 161 -8.32 18.77 -15.21
CA GLY A 161 -8.11 20.20 -15.38
C GLY A 161 -8.69 21.10 -14.30
N ILE A 162 -9.16 20.55 -13.19
CA ILE A 162 -9.82 21.30 -12.13
C ILE A 162 -8.85 21.71 -11.02
N GLY A 163 -9.27 22.61 -10.14
CA GLY A 163 -8.43 23.11 -9.04
C GLY A 163 -7.90 22.01 -8.13
N THR A 164 -8.70 21.00 -7.82
CA THR A 164 -8.27 19.86 -7.00
C THR A 164 -7.10 19.09 -7.61
N ASP A 165 -7.00 18.99 -8.94
CA ASP A 165 -5.87 18.31 -9.58
C ASP A 165 -4.52 18.99 -9.26
N ALA A 166 -4.50 20.32 -9.24
CA ALA A 166 -3.30 21.06 -8.86
C ALA A 166 -3.02 20.92 -7.36
N ILE A 167 -4.05 20.87 -6.53
CA ILE A 167 -3.91 20.68 -5.08
C ILE A 167 -3.38 19.27 -4.76
N GLU A 168 -3.84 18.24 -5.46
CA GLU A 168 -3.34 16.86 -5.32
C GLU A 168 -1.84 16.81 -5.61
N LEU A 169 -1.40 17.37 -6.74
CA LEU A 169 0.03 17.44 -7.06
C LEU A 169 0.84 18.23 -6.02
N LEU A 170 0.28 19.29 -5.42
CA LEU A 170 0.94 20.02 -4.33
C LEU A 170 1.07 19.18 -3.07
N LEU A 171 0.06 18.39 -2.72
CA LEU A 171 0.11 17.46 -1.60
C LEU A 171 1.05 16.28 -1.85
N GLU A 172 1.16 15.81 -3.10
CA GLU A 172 2.09 14.76 -3.50
C GLU A 172 3.56 15.19 -3.28
N ILE A 173 3.89 16.49 -3.38
CA ILE A 173 5.23 16.99 -2.99
C ILE A 173 5.52 16.66 -1.53
N TYR A 174 4.56 16.82 -0.61
CA TYR A 174 4.76 16.50 0.80
C TYR A 174 5.01 15.00 1.02
N PHE A 175 4.35 14.16 0.22
CA PHE A 175 4.58 12.72 0.25
C PHE A 175 5.96 12.35 -0.31
N TYR A 176 6.24 12.71 -1.56
CA TYR A 176 7.42 12.26 -2.30
C TYR A 176 8.72 12.98 -1.93
N HIS A 177 8.66 14.29 -1.62
CA HIS A 177 9.86 15.07 -1.28
C HIS A 177 10.12 15.07 0.24
N GLY A 178 9.10 14.77 1.04
CA GLY A 178 9.23 14.58 2.49
C GLY A 178 10.04 13.33 2.88
N GLY A 179 10.17 12.34 1.97
CA GLY A 179 10.94 11.11 2.19
C GLY A 179 10.16 10.01 2.94
N LEU A 180 10.69 8.79 2.91
CA LEU A 180 10.11 7.62 3.59
C LEU A 180 10.41 7.60 5.09
N ASP A 181 11.68 7.83 5.44
CA ASP A 181 12.17 7.76 6.83
C ASP A 181 12.23 9.14 7.51
N GLN A 182 11.86 10.19 6.78
CA GLN A 182 12.04 11.57 7.19
C GLN A 182 10.72 12.22 7.65
N VAL A 183 10.90 13.09 8.63
CA VAL A 183 9.97 13.75 9.56
C VAL A 183 8.47 13.75 9.19
N ASP A 184 7.67 13.10 10.03
CA ASP A 184 6.19 13.06 9.97
C ASP A 184 5.53 14.45 10.08
N ASP A 185 6.25 15.48 10.51
CA ASP A 185 5.68 16.81 10.79
C ASP A 185 5.22 17.56 9.53
N LEU A 186 5.96 17.50 8.42
CA LEU A 186 5.56 18.14 7.15
C LEU A 186 4.34 17.46 6.55
N LYS A 187 4.29 16.12 6.62
CA LYS A 187 3.11 15.36 6.19
C LYS A 187 1.90 15.69 7.07
N ALA A 188 2.09 15.77 8.38
CA ALA A 188 1.06 16.19 9.32
C ALA A 188 0.58 17.65 9.09
N GLU A 189 1.50 18.56 8.76
CA GLU A 189 1.19 19.96 8.44
C GLU A 189 0.29 20.04 7.19
N ALA A 190 0.66 19.34 6.12
CA ALA A 190 -0.14 19.26 4.90
C ALA A 190 -1.49 18.57 5.13
N ALA A 191 -1.52 17.52 5.96
CA ALA A 191 -2.74 16.82 6.35
C ALA A 191 -3.76 17.79 6.99
N GLY A 192 -3.30 18.82 7.70
CA GLY A 192 -4.16 19.86 8.28
C GLY A 192 -5.03 20.63 7.29
N GLN A 193 -4.70 20.61 5.99
CA GLN A 193 -5.53 21.22 4.94
C GLN A 193 -6.65 20.29 4.43
N VAL A 194 -6.55 18.98 4.66
CA VAL A 194 -7.37 17.99 3.97
C VAL A 194 -8.86 18.17 4.24
N PHE A 195 -9.25 18.44 5.49
CA PHE A 195 -10.67 18.60 5.83
C PHE A 195 -11.31 19.77 5.08
N SER A 196 -10.68 20.95 5.06
CA SER A 196 -11.23 22.12 4.35
C SER A 196 -11.28 21.92 2.84
N LEU A 197 -10.36 21.14 2.28
CA LEU A 197 -10.36 20.76 0.86
C LEU A 197 -11.51 19.82 0.52
N VAL A 198 -11.76 18.80 1.35
CA VAL A 198 -12.91 17.91 1.20
C VAL A 198 -14.23 18.68 1.36
N GLN A 199 -14.28 19.67 2.27
CA GLN A 199 -15.45 20.55 2.39
C GLN A 199 -15.72 21.36 1.12
N ALA A 200 -14.67 21.82 0.44
CA ALA A 200 -14.80 22.57 -0.81
C ALA A 200 -15.10 21.66 -2.02
N ALA A 201 -14.62 20.43 -2.00
CA ALA A 201 -14.77 19.45 -3.07
C ALA A 201 -14.84 18.02 -2.47
N PRO A 202 -16.03 17.45 -2.23
CA PRO A 202 -16.18 16.14 -1.59
C PRO A 202 -15.47 14.98 -2.31
N GLN A 203 -15.30 15.10 -3.64
CA GLN A 203 -14.60 14.14 -4.48
C GLN A 203 -13.07 14.21 -4.37
N PHE A 204 -12.53 15.11 -3.55
CA PHE A 204 -11.10 15.33 -3.39
C PHE A 204 -10.42 14.19 -2.61
N GLY A 205 -9.17 13.92 -3.01
CA GLY A 205 -8.22 13.12 -2.25
C GLY A 205 -8.21 11.66 -2.69
N ASN A 206 -7.09 11.02 -2.40
CA ASN A 206 -6.77 9.65 -2.78
C ASN A 206 -5.93 8.97 -1.68
N VAL A 207 -5.44 7.77 -1.95
CA VAL A 207 -4.57 7.01 -1.03
C VAL A 207 -3.31 7.77 -0.58
N ILE A 208 -2.74 8.64 -1.41
CA ILE A 208 -1.59 9.48 -1.02
C ILE A 208 -2.03 10.55 -0.01
N THR A 209 -3.22 11.14 -0.21
CA THR A 209 -3.80 12.09 0.77
C THR A 209 -4.06 11.40 2.12
N LEU A 210 -4.56 10.16 2.11
CA LEU A 210 -4.70 9.35 3.34
C LEU A 210 -3.36 9.07 4.02
N ALA A 211 -2.30 8.80 3.24
CA ALA A 211 -0.96 8.62 3.79
C ALA A 211 -0.41 9.89 4.46
N LEU A 212 -0.86 11.08 4.08
CA LEU A 212 -0.55 12.31 4.84
C LEU A 212 -1.26 12.32 6.20
N ILE A 213 -2.55 11.93 6.23
CA ILE A 213 -3.32 11.81 7.47
C ILE A 213 -2.70 10.78 8.40
N GLU A 214 -2.23 9.64 7.89
CA GLU A 214 -1.57 8.58 8.67
C GLU A 214 -0.47 9.12 9.61
N ARG A 215 0.27 10.13 9.13
CA ARG A 215 1.41 10.75 9.84
C ARG A 215 1.02 11.87 10.78
N SER A 216 -0.25 12.24 10.83
CA SER A 216 -0.76 13.24 11.77
C SER A 216 -0.95 12.66 13.17
N PRO A 217 -0.53 13.36 14.24
CA PRO A 217 -0.86 12.97 15.61
C PRO A 217 -2.36 13.05 15.92
N GLN A 218 -3.14 13.74 15.08
CA GLN A 218 -4.60 13.89 15.21
C GLN A 218 -5.38 13.01 14.22
N ARG A 219 -4.74 12.02 13.60
CA ARG A 219 -5.30 11.23 12.49
C ARG A 219 -6.67 10.61 12.77
N SER A 220 -6.89 10.08 13.98
CA SER A 220 -8.21 9.50 14.34
C SER A 220 -9.30 10.56 14.32
N SER A 221 -9.04 11.76 14.84
CA SER A 221 -10.04 12.83 14.88
C SER A 221 -10.29 13.43 13.50
N MET A 222 -9.23 13.54 12.69
CA MET A 222 -9.37 13.97 11.29
C MET A 222 -10.25 12.99 10.50
N LEU A 223 -10.03 11.68 10.66
CA LEU A 223 -10.86 10.64 10.02
C LEU A 223 -12.31 10.70 10.52
N SER A 224 -12.54 10.85 11.82
CA SER A 224 -13.88 10.97 12.38
C SER A 224 -14.63 12.20 11.86
N GLN A 225 -13.95 13.34 11.73
CA GLN A 225 -14.52 14.56 11.16
C GLN A 225 -14.85 14.38 9.67
N LEU A 226 -13.96 13.74 8.90
CA LEU A 226 -14.21 13.43 7.48
C LEU A 226 -15.43 12.51 7.33
N ILE A 227 -15.51 11.44 8.12
CA ILE A 227 -16.66 10.52 8.12
C ILE A 227 -17.94 11.27 8.43
N ASP A 228 -17.96 12.08 9.50
CA ASP A 228 -19.13 12.88 9.86
C ASP A 228 -19.55 13.83 8.72
N PHE A 229 -18.60 14.53 8.12
CA PHE A 229 -18.87 15.42 7.00
C PHE A 229 -19.45 14.68 5.79
N TYR A 230 -18.85 13.56 5.38
CA TYR A 230 -19.36 12.77 4.26
C TYR A 230 -20.77 12.25 4.52
N ILE A 231 -21.05 11.78 5.74
CA ILE A 231 -22.36 11.23 6.09
C ILE A 231 -23.43 12.32 6.22
N THR A 232 -23.06 13.51 6.70
CA THR A 232 -24.04 14.55 7.04
C THR A 232 -24.26 15.61 5.98
N ALA A 233 -23.22 15.93 5.19
CA ALA A 233 -23.20 17.10 4.31
C ALA A 233 -23.08 16.76 2.82
N VAL A 234 -22.73 15.51 2.46
CA VAL A 234 -22.55 15.09 1.07
C VAL A 234 -23.75 14.27 0.61
N ALA A 235 -24.30 14.60 -0.55
CA ALA A 235 -25.39 13.82 -1.13
C ALA A 235 -24.88 12.43 -1.52
N HIS A 236 -25.75 11.42 -1.44
CA HIS A 236 -25.36 10.04 -1.69
C HIS A 236 -24.70 9.82 -3.07
N ASP A 237 -25.25 10.47 -4.11
CA ASP A 237 -24.74 10.39 -5.49
C ASP A 237 -23.42 11.15 -5.68
N ASP A 238 -23.04 12.01 -4.72
CA ASP A 238 -21.82 12.81 -4.73
C ASP A 238 -20.74 12.25 -3.78
N LEU A 239 -20.94 11.07 -3.20
CA LEU A 239 -19.91 10.38 -2.42
C LEU A 239 -18.75 9.95 -3.33
N GLY A 240 -17.52 10.08 -2.84
CA GLY A 240 -16.31 9.76 -3.59
C GLY A 240 -15.06 10.35 -2.95
N GLY A 241 -14.02 10.59 -3.74
CA GLY A 241 -12.69 10.89 -3.22
C GLY A 241 -12.23 9.80 -2.25
N MET A 242 -11.73 10.20 -1.08
CA MET A 242 -11.26 9.27 -0.04
C MET A 242 -12.36 8.51 0.70
N PHE A 243 -13.65 8.83 0.49
CA PHE A 243 -14.73 8.24 1.28
C PHE A 243 -14.74 6.70 1.25
N TYR A 244 -14.62 6.12 0.06
CA TYR A 244 -14.68 4.66 -0.10
C TYR A 244 -13.46 3.98 0.52
N ASP A 245 -12.26 4.56 0.33
CA ASP A 245 -11.03 4.05 0.93
C ASP A 245 -11.14 4.06 2.46
N ILE A 246 -11.61 5.18 3.05
CA ILE A 246 -11.83 5.27 4.51
C ILE A 246 -12.81 4.18 4.98
N MET A 247 -13.92 3.99 4.27
CA MET A 247 -14.96 3.03 4.67
C MET A 247 -14.50 1.57 4.54
N LEU A 248 -13.74 1.24 3.49
CA LEU A 248 -13.14 -0.09 3.32
C LEU A 248 -12.12 -0.38 4.43
N ASP A 249 -11.29 0.60 4.74
CA ASP A 249 -10.19 0.48 5.70
C ASP A 249 -10.65 0.48 7.17
N LEU A 250 -11.89 0.92 7.46
CA LEU A 250 -12.47 0.91 8.82
C LEU A 250 -12.49 -0.50 9.42
N ILE A 251 -12.74 -1.51 8.61
CA ILE A 251 -12.86 -2.92 9.05
C ILE A 251 -11.82 -3.84 8.40
N ASP A 252 -10.82 -3.28 7.72
CA ASP A 252 -9.71 -4.06 7.18
C ASP A 252 -8.77 -4.53 8.29
N ASN A 253 -8.97 -5.78 8.71
CA ASN A 253 -8.16 -6.43 9.74
C ASN A 253 -6.98 -7.23 9.14
N SER A 254 -6.54 -6.91 7.92
CA SER A 254 -5.34 -7.51 7.29
C SER A 254 -4.02 -7.16 7.99
N GLY A 255 -3.99 -6.01 8.69
CA GLY A 255 -2.81 -5.43 9.30
C GLY A 255 -2.18 -4.27 8.51
N GLY A 256 -2.69 -3.95 7.31
CA GLY A 256 -2.18 -2.83 6.50
C GLY A 256 -2.83 -1.48 6.80
N SER A 257 -4.00 -1.47 7.42
CA SER A 257 -4.82 -0.27 7.61
C SER A 257 -4.52 0.47 8.92
N PHE A 258 -3.97 1.70 8.81
CA PHE A 258 -3.82 2.59 9.97
C PHE A 258 -5.17 3.07 10.52
N ILE A 259 -6.22 3.07 9.68
CA ILE A 259 -7.59 3.44 10.06
C ILE A 259 -8.16 2.36 10.99
N TYR A 260 -7.97 1.09 10.65
CA TYR A 260 -8.33 -0.05 11.50
C TYR A 260 -7.53 -0.06 12.81
N ASP A 261 -6.26 0.32 12.76
CA ASP A 261 -5.43 0.46 13.96
C ASP A 261 -6.04 1.45 14.96
N ASP A 262 -6.57 2.57 14.47
CA ASP A 262 -7.24 3.60 15.27
C ASP A 262 -8.76 3.42 15.43
N LEU A 263 -9.34 2.30 14.98
CA LEU A 263 -10.79 2.09 14.93
C LEU A 263 -11.49 2.33 16.27
N ASP A 264 -10.88 1.98 17.40
CA ASP A 264 -11.46 2.23 18.73
C ASP A 264 -11.61 3.74 19.03
N LYS A 265 -10.62 4.55 18.65
CA LYS A 265 -10.67 6.01 18.81
C LYS A 265 -11.70 6.61 17.88
N ILE A 266 -11.71 6.17 16.62
CA ILE A 266 -12.68 6.60 15.61
C ILE A 266 -14.10 6.27 16.07
N THR A 267 -14.34 5.04 16.54
CA THR A 267 -15.65 4.60 17.06
C THR A 267 -16.10 5.47 18.23
N ALA A 268 -15.20 5.85 19.14
CA ALA A 268 -15.53 6.70 20.26
C ALA A 268 -16.00 8.10 19.83
N GLU A 269 -15.34 8.69 18.82
CA GLU A 269 -15.72 10.00 18.26
C GLU A 269 -17.02 9.92 17.43
N ILE A 270 -17.14 8.90 16.55
CA ILE A 270 -18.36 8.68 15.76
C ILE A 270 -19.58 8.45 16.67
N LYS A 271 -19.43 7.78 17.81
CA LYS A 271 -20.52 7.64 18.81
C LYS A 271 -21.04 8.98 19.33
N VAL A 272 -20.20 10.01 19.35
CA VAL A 272 -20.62 11.36 19.76
C VAL A 272 -21.33 12.06 18.60
N TYR A 273 -20.75 12.01 17.40
CA TYR A 273 -21.30 12.65 16.20
C TYR A 273 -22.64 12.05 15.78
N SER A 274 -22.76 10.72 15.80
CA SER A 274 -23.94 10.00 15.35
C SER A 274 -25.21 10.25 16.16
N LYS A 275 -25.11 10.89 17.34
CA LYS A 275 -26.27 11.37 18.10
C LYS A 275 -27.09 12.42 17.34
N ASN A 276 -26.44 13.14 16.42
CA ASN A 276 -27.07 14.15 15.59
C ASN A 276 -27.42 13.62 14.19
N TRP A 277 -27.06 12.37 13.87
CA TRP A 277 -27.38 11.77 12.59
C TRP A 277 -28.83 11.32 12.57
N THR A 278 -29.47 11.45 11.40
CA THR A 278 -30.76 10.83 11.14
C THR A 278 -30.60 9.31 11.00
N ALA A 279 -31.71 8.57 11.13
CA ALA A 279 -31.73 7.13 10.86
C ALA A 279 -31.14 6.78 9.47
N SER A 280 -31.46 7.57 8.44
CA SER A 280 -30.97 7.35 7.08
C SER A 280 -29.45 7.58 6.96
N GLN A 281 -28.91 8.55 7.70
CA GLN A 281 -27.47 8.84 7.72
C GLN A 281 -26.69 7.73 8.42
N LEU A 282 -27.20 7.25 9.57
CA LEU A 282 -26.61 6.11 10.26
C LEU A 282 -26.73 4.82 9.44
N ASP A 283 -27.84 4.62 8.71
CA ASP A 283 -28.00 3.48 7.81
C ASP A 283 -27.00 3.53 6.63
N THR A 284 -26.76 4.74 6.10
CA THR A 284 -25.73 4.96 5.07
C THR A 284 -24.33 4.64 5.58
N PHE A 285 -23.98 5.11 6.78
CA PHE A 285 -22.72 4.75 7.42
C PHE A 285 -22.61 3.23 7.63
N THR A 286 -23.69 2.59 8.09
CA THR A 286 -23.74 1.15 8.32
C THR A 286 -23.53 0.35 7.03
N HIS A 287 -24.17 0.76 5.93
CA HIS A 287 -23.95 0.19 4.61
C HIS A 287 -22.47 0.20 4.23
N TYR A 288 -21.83 1.37 4.29
CA TYR A 288 -20.45 1.49 3.85
C TYR A 288 -19.44 0.83 4.79
N ALA A 289 -19.67 0.88 6.10
CA ALA A 289 -18.77 0.29 7.08
C ALA A 289 -18.81 -1.25 7.10
N PHE A 290 -19.96 -1.90 6.84
CA PHE A 290 -20.10 -3.36 6.99
C PHE A 290 -20.56 -4.11 5.74
N PHE A 291 -21.25 -3.44 4.81
CA PHE A 291 -21.91 -4.11 3.68
C PHE A 291 -21.28 -3.79 2.32
N TYR A 292 -20.44 -2.75 2.24
CA TYR A 292 -19.75 -2.36 1.01
C TYR A 292 -18.54 -3.24 0.68
N GLY A 293 -17.62 -3.43 1.64
CA GLY A 293 -16.38 -4.20 1.44
C GLY A 293 -16.55 -5.71 1.61
N LEU A 294 -17.27 -6.15 2.64
CA LEU A 294 -17.52 -7.56 2.93
C LEU A 294 -18.66 -8.07 2.04
N LYS A 295 -18.43 -9.20 1.35
CA LYS A 295 -19.37 -9.70 0.33
C LYS A 295 -20.51 -10.54 0.90
N THR A 296 -20.28 -11.22 2.03
CA THR A 296 -21.23 -12.18 2.58
C THR A 296 -21.55 -11.91 4.06
N ASP A 297 -22.73 -12.35 4.48
CA ASP A 297 -23.14 -12.32 5.89
C ASP A 297 -22.30 -13.25 6.78
N GLU A 298 -21.67 -14.26 6.18
CA GLU A 298 -20.71 -15.11 6.87
C GLU A 298 -19.42 -14.35 7.18
N ASP A 299 -18.85 -13.64 6.19
CA ASP A 299 -17.65 -12.83 6.40
C ASP A 299 -17.87 -11.74 7.47
N ARG A 300 -19.05 -11.10 7.46
CA ARG A 300 -19.45 -10.11 8.48
C ARG A 300 -19.52 -10.73 9.87
N ARG A 301 -20.13 -11.91 10.00
CA ARG A 301 -20.21 -12.64 11.28
C ARG A 301 -18.85 -13.10 11.76
N LEU A 302 -17.99 -13.59 10.87
CA LEU A 302 -16.63 -14.03 11.20
C LEU A 302 -15.74 -12.86 11.63
N LEU A 303 -15.82 -11.71 10.96
CA LEU A 303 -15.12 -10.51 11.39
C LEU A 303 -15.57 -10.11 12.80
N MET A 304 -16.88 -10.06 13.02
CA MET A 304 -17.48 -9.72 14.30
C MET A 304 -17.13 -10.74 15.40
N SER A 305 -17.04 -12.04 15.11
CA SER A 305 -16.66 -13.02 16.14
C SER A 305 -15.21 -12.87 16.59
N LYS A 306 -14.29 -12.53 15.67
CA LYS A 306 -12.85 -12.50 15.96
C LYS A 306 -12.31 -11.12 16.34
N SER A 307 -12.93 -10.04 15.85
CA SER A 307 -12.48 -8.67 16.10
C SER A 307 -13.30 -7.94 17.14
N LYS A 308 -12.66 -7.63 18.27
CA LYS A 308 -13.26 -6.80 19.33
C LYS A 308 -13.50 -5.37 18.87
N LYS A 309 -12.65 -4.84 17.98
CA LYS A 309 -12.79 -3.47 17.46
C LYS A 309 -14.00 -3.37 16.54
N ALA A 310 -14.14 -4.30 15.59
CA ALA A 310 -15.29 -4.37 14.70
C ALA A 310 -16.59 -4.56 15.48
N MET A 311 -16.59 -5.42 16.51
CA MET A 311 -17.75 -5.58 17.39
C MET A 311 -18.15 -4.32 18.12
N ARG A 312 -17.19 -3.51 18.61
CA ARG A 312 -17.53 -2.24 19.26
C ARG A 312 -18.17 -1.25 18.31
N LEU A 313 -17.70 -1.19 17.06
CA LEU A 313 -18.32 -0.38 16.02
C LEU A 313 -19.75 -0.87 15.73
N ALA A 314 -19.94 -2.19 15.58
CA ALA A 314 -21.25 -2.77 15.34
C ALA A 314 -22.21 -2.52 16.52
N SER A 315 -21.76 -2.76 17.76
CA SER A 315 -22.55 -2.48 18.97
C SER A 315 -22.91 -1.00 19.09
N MET A 316 -22.00 -0.07 18.75
CA MET A 316 -22.32 1.37 18.74
C MET A 316 -23.51 1.68 17.81
N ILE A 317 -23.58 1.04 16.64
CA ILE A 317 -24.68 1.22 15.68
C ILE A 317 -25.96 0.57 16.22
N VAL A 318 -25.88 -0.68 16.69
CA VAL A 318 -27.01 -1.44 17.24
C VAL A 318 -27.64 -0.74 18.45
N ASP A 319 -26.81 -0.21 19.35
CA ASP A 319 -27.24 0.46 20.58
C ASP A 319 -27.81 1.87 20.31
N SER A 320 -27.75 2.37 19.07
CA SER A 320 -28.24 3.71 18.72
C SER A 320 -29.77 3.83 18.80
N GLY A 321 -30.49 2.71 18.71
CA GLY A 321 -31.97 2.67 18.68
C GLY A 321 -32.60 3.09 17.36
N HIS A 322 -31.80 3.39 16.34
CA HIS A 322 -32.29 3.63 14.98
C HIS A 322 -32.66 2.33 14.27
N SER A 323 -33.40 2.46 13.17
CA SER A 323 -33.74 1.37 12.26
C SER A 323 -33.54 1.81 10.82
N GLY A 324 -33.24 0.85 9.95
CA GLY A 324 -32.88 1.05 8.56
C GLY A 324 -32.47 -0.28 7.94
N THR A 325 -32.43 -0.37 6.61
CA THR A 325 -32.17 -1.65 5.91
C THR A 325 -30.88 -2.34 6.38
N HIS A 326 -29.79 -1.58 6.50
CA HIS A 326 -28.47 -2.11 6.87
C HIS A 326 -28.31 -2.20 8.38
N ILE A 327 -28.91 -1.29 9.13
CA ILE A 327 -28.96 -1.36 10.60
C ILE A 327 -29.70 -2.63 11.04
N ASP A 328 -30.89 -2.88 10.49
CA ASP A 328 -31.71 -4.05 10.83
C ASP A 328 -31.00 -5.36 10.43
N ALA A 329 -30.31 -5.36 9.28
CA ALA A 329 -29.46 -6.47 8.86
C ALA A 329 -28.31 -6.70 9.85
N LEU A 330 -27.60 -5.64 10.28
CA LEU A 330 -26.52 -5.74 11.25
C LEU A 330 -27.03 -6.24 12.62
N ILE A 331 -28.20 -5.76 13.07
CA ILE A 331 -28.85 -6.27 14.29
C ILE A 331 -29.09 -7.78 14.16
N SER A 332 -29.63 -8.24 13.02
CA SER A 332 -29.85 -9.67 12.78
C SER A 332 -28.55 -10.48 12.82
N LEU A 333 -27.46 -9.97 12.24
CA LEU A 333 -26.14 -10.61 12.26
C LEU A 333 -25.55 -10.68 13.68
N CYS A 334 -25.72 -9.64 14.50
CA CYS A 334 -25.27 -9.63 15.89
C CYS A 334 -26.10 -10.56 16.79
N GLN A 335 -27.39 -10.74 16.50
CA GLN A 335 -28.30 -11.57 17.29
C GLN A 335 -28.30 -13.04 16.86
N THR A 336 -27.85 -13.36 15.65
CA THR A 336 -27.75 -14.74 15.19
C THR A 336 -26.64 -15.44 15.96
N THR A 337 -27.05 -16.17 16.99
CA THR A 337 -26.22 -17.08 17.79
C THR A 337 -25.88 -18.34 17.00
N GLY A 338 -25.15 -18.18 15.90
CA GLY A 338 -24.29 -19.24 15.43
C GLY A 338 -23.04 -19.19 16.27
N SER A 339 -22.71 -20.26 17.00
CA SER A 339 -21.30 -20.45 17.35
C SER A 339 -20.52 -20.35 16.04
N PRO A 340 -19.42 -19.58 15.97
CA PRO A 340 -18.57 -19.65 14.80
C PRO A 340 -18.30 -21.13 14.50
N SER A 341 -18.36 -21.50 13.22
CA SER A 341 -17.92 -22.83 12.81
C SER A 341 -16.58 -23.09 13.50
N PRO A 342 -16.33 -24.32 14.01
CA PRO A 342 -15.06 -24.60 14.65
C PRO A 342 -13.93 -24.18 13.71
N ASP A 343 -12.90 -23.55 14.29
CA ASP A 343 -11.79 -23.02 13.52
C ASP A 343 -11.25 -24.06 12.53
N PRO A 344 -10.75 -23.63 11.36
CA PRO A 344 -10.37 -24.53 10.30
C PRO A 344 -9.42 -25.61 10.81
N ALA A 345 -9.87 -26.84 10.77
CA ALA A 345 -9.14 -27.98 11.29
C ALA A 345 -8.80 -28.92 10.13
N PRO A 346 -7.59 -29.52 10.10
CA PRO A 346 -7.19 -30.32 8.96
C PRO A 346 -8.03 -31.60 8.85
N PRO A 347 -8.23 -32.14 7.63
CA PRO A 347 -8.89 -33.42 7.46
C PRO A 347 -8.09 -34.54 8.13
N GLY A 348 -8.80 -35.46 8.79
CA GLY A 348 -8.21 -36.69 9.32
C GLY A 348 -7.25 -36.49 10.50
N GLN A 349 -7.48 -35.54 11.40
CA GLN A 349 -6.60 -35.27 12.56
C GLN A 349 -6.24 -36.50 13.40
N GLY A 350 -4.99 -36.57 13.85
CA GLY A 350 -4.49 -37.63 14.72
C GLY A 350 -3.16 -37.30 15.40
N ALA A 351 -2.53 -38.30 16.02
CA ALA A 351 -1.22 -38.18 16.66
C ALA A 351 -0.11 -37.81 15.65
N GLN A 352 1.04 -37.36 16.17
CA GLN A 352 2.21 -37.00 15.37
C GLN A 352 2.64 -38.13 14.42
N GLN A 353 2.46 -37.91 13.11
CA GLN A 353 2.79 -38.89 12.05
C GLN A 353 4.25 -38.82 11.60
N PHE A 354 4.84 -37.63 11.61
CA PHE A 354 6.23 -37.36 11.19
C PHE A 354 7.03 -36.87 12.39
N LYS A 355 8.29 -37.29 12.51
CA LYS A 355 9.20 -36.80 13.55
C LYS A 355 9.72 -35.40 13.22
N ASP A 356 9.98 -35.14 11.95
CA ASP A 356 10.47 -33.88 11.41
C ASP A 356 9.35 -33.17 10.64
N ILE A 357 8.94 -32.01 11.15
CA ILE A 357 7.90 -31.20 10.51
C ILE A 357 8.32 -30.71 9.13
N ASN A 358 9.59 -30.36 8.93
CA ASN A 358 10.08 -29.85 7.64
C ASN A 358 10.11 -30.96 6.58
N PHE A 359 10.39 -32.20 6.96
CA PHE A 359 10.21 -33.36 6.06
C PHE A 359 8.74 -33.52 5.66
N LYS A 360 7.82 -33.40 6.61
CA LYS A 360 6.37 -33.44 6.36
C LYS A 360 5.93 -32.33 5.41
N LEU A 361 6.46 -31.11 5.56
CA LEU A 361 6.13 -29.99 4.68
C LEU A 361 6.55 -30.26 3.22
N LEU A 362 7.69 -30.92 2.97
CA LEU A 362 8.08 -31.33 1.62
C LEU A 362 7.10 -32.36 1.02
N VAL A 363 6.62 -33.29 1.83
CA VAL A 363 5.61 -34.27 1.40
C VAL A 363 4.28 -33.59 1.09
N ILE A 364 3.86 -32.61 1.91
CA ILE A 364 2.65 -31.81 1.68
C ILE A 364 2.81 -30.99 0.40
N GLU A 365 3.96 -30.34 0.19
CA GLU A 365 4.27 -29.60 -1.03
C GLU A 365 4.05 -30.47 -2.28
N GLU A 366 4.67 -31.65 -2.28
CA GLU A 366 4.56 -32.58 -3.39
C GLU A 366 3.11 -33.04 -3.62
N LEU A 367 2.40 -33.46 -2.58
CA LEU A 367 1.07 -34.05 -2.73
C LEU A 367 -0.04 -33.02 -2.92
N MET A 368 0.02 -31.87 -2.24
CA MET A 368 -1.03 -30.85 -2.24
C MET A 368 -0.85 -29.83 -3.37
N TYR A 369 0.36 -29.31 -3.55
CA TYR A 369 0.60 -28.19 -4.48
C TYR A 369 1.11 -28.65 -5.84
N LYS A 370 2.00 -29.65 -5.90
CA LYS A 370 2.54 -30.17 -7.18
C LYS A 370 1.62 -31.20 -7.84
N GLN A 371 1.17 -32.20 -7.08
CA GLN A 371 0.31 -33.27 -7.60
C GLN A 371 -1.20 -32.99 -7.49
N ALA A 372 -1.62 -32.04 -6.64
CA ALA A 372 -3.03 -31.72 -6.37
C ALA A 372 -3.89 -32.93 -5.91
N LYS A 373 -3.29 -33.85 -5.14
CA LYS A 373 -3.95 -35.07 -4.63
C LYS A 373 -4.31 -35.01 -3.15
N LEU A 374 -3.55 -34.28 -2.35
CA LEU A 374 -3.89 -34.03 -0.95
C LEU A 374 -4.87 -32.85 -0.89
N LEU A 375 -6.14 -33.13 -0.64
CA LEU A 375 -7.24 -32.18 -0.70
C LEU A 375 -7.93 -32.00 0.67
N PRO A 376 -8.54 -30.82 0.94
CA PRO A 376 -8.55 -29.62 0.09
C PRO A 376 -7.17 -28.94 0.03
N ARG A 377 -6.94 -28.14 -1.02
CA ARG A 377 -5.74 -27.27 -1.09
C ARG A 377 -5.84 -26.23 0.03
N PHE A 378 -4.80 -26.12 0.85
CA PHE A 378 -4.73 -25.11 1.90
C PHE A 378 -4.38 -23.75 1.31
N ASP A 379 -5.05 -22.72 1.82
CA ASP A 379 -4.83 -21.30 1.52
C ASP A 379 -4.86 -20.50 2.82
N VAL A 380 -3.80 -19.75 3.10
CA VAL A 380 -3.64 -18.98 4.34
C VAL A 380 -4.65 -17.85 4.47
N HIS A 381 -5.05 -17.22 3.37
CA HIS A 381 -6.06 -16.16 3.40
C HIS A 381 -7.45 -16.75 3.70
N GLU A 382 -7.75 -17.93 3.16
CA GLU A 382 -8.93 -18.72 3.52
C GLU A 382 -8.95 -19.09 5.01
N PHE A 383 -7.82 -19.63 5.49
CA PHE A 383 -7.64 -20.02 6.88
C PHE A 383 -7.84 -18.83 7.82
N VAL A 384 -7.12 -17.73 7.61
CA VAL A 384 -7.19 -16.51 8.43
C VAL A 384 -8.57 -15.88 8.39
N ARG A 385 -9.28 -15.98 7.26
CA ARG A 385 -10.66 -15.47 7.16
C ARG A 385 -11.59 -16.22 8.11
N GLN A 386 -11.48 -17.54 8.14
CA GLN A 386 -12.33 -18.43 8.95
C GLN A 386 -11.87 -18.61 10.40
N TYR A 387 -10.62 -18.29 10.73
CA TYR A 387 -10.08 -18.43 12.08
C TYR A 387 -10.67 -17.38 13.03
N THR A 388 -11.23 -17.83 14.16
CA THR A 388 -12.01 -16.98 15.07
C THR A 388 -11.46 -16.87 16.49
N GLU A 389 -10.50 -17.72 16.90
CA GLU A 389 -9.86 -17.62 18.22
C GLU A 389 -9.11 -16.30 18.44
N ARG A 390 -8.55 -15.71 17.38
CA ARG A 390 -7.98 -14.36 17.39
C ARG A 390 -7.96 -13.74 16.00
N GLU A 391 -7.62 -12.46 15.94
CA GLU A 391 -7.24 -11.81 14.69
C GLU A 391 -5.82 -12.25 14.29
N ILE A 392 -5.68 -12.79 13.07
CA ILE A 392 -4.39 -13.02 12.42
C ILE A 392 -4.27 -11.95 11.32
N MET A 393 -3.24 -11.12 11.40
CA MET A 393 -3.01 -9.98 10.50
C MET A 393 -1.81 -10.26 9.61
N ILE A 394 -2.02 -10.80 8.40
CA ILE A 394 -0.95 -11.23 7.49
C ILE A 394 0.03 -10.10 7.18
N GLU A 395 -0.42 -8.85 7.02
CA GLU A 395 0.46 -7.72 6.72
C GLU A 395 1.44 -7.38 7.86
N LYS A 396 1.11 -7.78 9.10
CA LYS A 396 1.95 -7.56 10.28
C LYS A 396 2.72 -8.81 10.70
N GLU A 397 2.09 -9.97 10.61
CA GLU A 397 2.60 -11.25 11.10
C GLU A 397 3.29 -12.06 9.99
N GLY A 398 3.10 -11.71 8.72
CA GLY A 398 3.62 -12.45 7.57
C GLY A 398 5.14 -12.43 7.43
N TYR A 399 5.84 -11.64 8.25
CA TYR A 399 7.31 -11.59 8.34
C TYR A 399 7.90 -12.67 9.27
N ASP A 400 7.07 -13.57 9.80
CA ASP A 400 7.47 -14.75 10.57
C ASP A 400 6.48 -15.91 10.31
N VAL A 401 6.74 -17.07 10.91
CA VAL A 401 5.82 -18.22 10.91
C VAL A 401 4.54 -17.88 11.66
N ILE A 402 3.39 -18.10 11.00
CA ILE A 402 2.06 -18.04 11.63
C ILE A 402 1.83 -19.36 12.40
N PRO A 403 1.84 -19.35 13.75
CA PRO A 403 1.85 -20.59 14.54
C PRO A 403 0.61 -21.46 14.32
N GLU A 404 -0.55 -20.84 14.11
CA GLU A 404 -1.82 -21.52 13.87
C GLU A 404 -1.80 -22.32 12.56
N VAL A 405 -1.14 -21.78 11.54
CA VAL A 405 -0.97 -22.45 10.24
C VAL A 405 0.02 -23.60 10.35
N LEU A 406 1.14 -23.41 11.07
CA LEU A 406 2.08 -24.51 11.33
C LEU A 406 1.38 -25.64 12.11
N ALA A 407 0.62 -25.30 13.15
CA ALA A 407 -0.14 -26.27 13.95
C ALA A 407 -1.21 -27.01 13.12
N TYR A 408 -1.80 -26.36 12.12
CA TYR A 408 -2.68 -27.02 11.14
C TYR A 408 -1.90 -28.12 10.39
N PHE A 409 -0.73 -27.80 9.85
CA PHE A 409 0.06 -28.79 9.11
C PHE A 409 0.67 -29.87 10.00
N GLU A 410 1.01 -29.58 11.25
CA GLU A 410 1.44 -30.58 12.23
C GLU A 410 0.35 -31.64 12.47
N LYS A 411 -0.92 -31.22 12.56
CA LYS A 411 -2.08 -32.09 12.83
C LYS A 411 -2.63 -32.81 11.58
N LEU A 412 -2.30 -32.34 10.37
CA LEU A 412 -2.77 -32.93 9.11
C LEU A 412 -2.25 -34.36 8.92
N LEU A 413 -3.11 -35.37 8.91
CA LEU A 413 -2.68 -36.73 8.56
C LEU A 413 -2.70 -36.94 7.05
N ILE A 414 -1.64 -37.59 6.56
CA ILE A 414 -1.50 -37.94 5.15
C ILE A 414 -1.79 -39.44 5.02
N PRO A 415 -2.84 -39.85 4.27
CA PRO A 415 -3.13 -41.26 4.03
C PRO A 415 -1.93 -42.02 3.46
N ALA A 416 -1.70 -43.24 3.94
CA ALA A 416 -0.59 -44.08 3.48
C ALA A 416 -0.60 -44.28 1.95
N SER A 417 -1.79 -44.39 1.34
CA SER A 417 -1.95 -44.50 -0.10
C SER A 417 -1.49 -43.25 -0.88
N LEU A 418 -1.46 -42.07 -0.26
CA LEU A 418 -0.86 -40.87 -0.86
C LEU A 418 0.65 -40.83 -0.63
N LEU A 419 1.13 -41.26 0.55
CA LEU A 419 2.56 -41.35 0.83
C LEU A 419 3.29 -42.30 -0.14
N GLU A 420 2.64 -43.40 -0.55
CA GLU A 420 3.14 -44.30 -1.59
C GLU A 420 3.29 -43.63 -2.96
N GLN A 421 2.67 -42.47 -3.20
CA GLN A 421 2.75 -41.76 -4.49
C GLN A 421 3.88 -40.73 -4.53
N VAL A 422 4.59 -40.53 -3.41
CA VAL A 422 5.73 -39.63 -3.34
C VAL A 422 6.96 -40.34 -3.90
N GLU A 423 7.35 -39.96 -5.12
CA GLU A 423 8.57 -40.47 -5.75
C GLU A 423 9.74 -39.50 -5.67
N GLN A 424 9.46 -38.21 -5.49
CA GLN A 424 10.46 -37.14 -5.50
C GLN A 424 10.11 -36.11 -4.44
N LEU A 425 11.12 -35.59 -3.76
CA LEU A 425 11.01 -34.43 -2.88
C LEU A 425 12.04 -33.39 -3.31
N ALA A 426 11.65 -32.12 -3.29
CA ALA A 426 12.53 -31.02 -3.65
C ALA A 426 12.39 -29.89 -2.64
N PHE A 427 13.50 -29.54 -1.99
CA PHE A 427 13.57 -28.36 -1.14
C PHE A 427 13.86 -27.14 -2.03
N ASP A 428 12.90 -26.24 -2.13
CA ASP A 428 13.02 -25.00 -2.90
C ASP A 428 12.41 -23.88 -2.07
N GLY A 429 13.18 -22.82 -1.81
CA GLY A 429 12.70 -21.67 -1.05
C GLY A 429 11.44 -21.02 -1.64
N SER A 430 11.16 -21.28 -2.93
CA SER A 430 9.96 -20.82 -3.63
C SER A 430 8.77 -21.80 -3.58
N ASN A 431 8.88 -22.95 -2.89
CA ASN A 431 7.78 -23.89 -2.69
C ASN A 431 6.56 -23.19 -2.06
N GLU A 432 5.37 -23.57 -2.51
CA GLU A 432 4.12 -22.90 -2.11
C GLU A 432 3.83 -23.07 -0.63
N ILE A 433 4.06 -24.26 -0.06
CA ILE A 433 3.82 -24.53 1.36
C ILE A 433 4.48 -23.53 2.32
N TYR A 434 5.65 -22.99 1.97
CA TYR A 434 6.37 -22.06 2.83
C TYR A 434 5.67 -20.70 2.88
N ARG A 435 5.16 -20.20 1.75
CA ARG A 435 4.34 -18.97 1.69
C ARG A 435 3.00 -19.10 2.39
N GLN A 436 2.55 -20.33 2.69
CA GLN A 436 1.32 -20.54 3.45
C GLN A 436 1.58 -20.39 4.96
N ILE A 437 2.76 -20.81 5.43
CA ILE A 437 3.16 -20.79 6.84
C ILE A 437 3.82 -19.46 7.22
N PHE A 438 4.71 -18.98 6.35
CA PHE A 438 5.47 -17.73 6.47
C PHE A 438 5.27 -16.93 5.16
N PRO A 439 4.18 -16.14 5.06
CA PRO A 439 3.75 -15.45 3.84
C PRO A 439 4.80 -14.62 3.11
N TYR A 440 5.64 -13.90 3.84
CA TYR A 440 6.67 -13.02 3.29
C TYR A 440 8.07 -13.60 3.43
N TRP A 441 8.20 -14.93 3.57
CA TRP A 441 9.50 -15.57 3.57
C TRP A 441 10.20 -15.38 2.22
N ASP A 442 11.40 -14.82 2.27
CA ASP A 442 12.26 -14.56 1.12
C ASP A 442 13.16 -15.75 0.76
N GLY A 443 13.11 -16.83 1.54
CA GLY A 443 13.99 -17.98 1.41
C GLY A 443 15.31 -17.85 2.19
N GLU A 444 15.53 -16.73 2.88
CA GLU A 444 16.78 -16.40 3.57
C GLU A 444 16.74 -16.77 5.06
N CYS A 445 16.69 -18.07 5.39
CA CYS A 445 17.08 -18.63 6.70
C CYS A 445 16.96 -20.16 6.68
N ASP A 446 17.41 -20.84 7.75
CA ASP A 446 17.35 -22.29 7.90
C ASP A 446 16.06 -22.79 8.58
N ILE A 447 15.02 -21.94 8.68
CA ILE A 447 13.79 -22.27 9.43
C ILE A 447 13.05 -23.51 8.87
N PHE A 448 13.15 -23.73 7.56
CA PHE A 448 12.53 -24.87 6.87
C PHE A 448 13.51 -25.99 6.51
N ASP A 449 14.76 -25.93 6.99
CA ASP A 449 15.74 -26.99 6.76
C ASP A 449 15.26 -28.31 7.37
N VAL A 450 15.34 -29.39 6.58
CA VAL A 450 15.07 -30.74 7.08
C VAL A 450 16.22 -31.16 7.98
N ALA A 451 15.89 -31.56 9.22
CA ALA A 451 16.86 -31.91 10.25
C ALA A 451 17.11 -33.43 10.35
N SER A 452 16.19 -34.27 9.85
CA SER A 452 16.29 -35.73 9.96
C SER A 452 15.78 -36.49 8.73
N ALA A 453 16.45 -37.61 8.44
CA ALA A 453 16.03 -38.57 7.41
C ALA A 453 15.17 -39.74 7.95
N ASP A 454 14.84 -39.74 9.25
CA ASP A 454 14.08 -40.82 9.90
C ASP A 454 12.73 -41.11 9.21
N ASP A 455 12.07 -40.05 8.72
CA ASP A 455 10.74 -40.11 8.13
C ASP A 455 10.73 -40.62 6.67
N VAL A 456 11.91 -40.88 6.07
CA VAL A 456 12.01 -41.47 4.72
C VAL A 456 11.30 -42.82 4.62
N SER A 457 11.24 -43.57 5.73
CA SER A 457 10.51 -44.84 5.78
C SER A 457 8.99 -44.70 5.58
N LEU A 458 8.43 -43.50 5.75
CA LEU A 458 7.01 -43.21 5.55
C LEU A 458 6.64 -43.09 4.07
N VAL A 459 7.61 -42.85 3.18
CA VAL A 459 7.43 -42.65 1.73
C VAL A 459 8.17 -43.75 0.94
N PRO A 460 7.62 -44.97 0.87
CA PRO A 460 8.36 -46.17 0.44
C PRO A 460 8.80 -46.16 -1.02
N ASN A 461 8.20 -45.32 -1.87
CA ASN A 461 8.50 -45.21 -3.29
C ASN A 461 9.39 -44.01 -3.64
N LEU A 462 9.98 -43.34 -2.64
CA LEU A 462 10.88 -42.20 -2.84
C LEU A 462 12.13 -42.62 -3.63
N LYS A 463 12.39 -41.96 -4.75
CA LYS A 463 13.53 -42.20 -5.66
C LYS A 463 14.56 -41.08 -5.64
N SER A 464 14.16 -39.86 -5.29
CA SER A 464 15.09 -38.74 -5.20
C SER A 464 14.67 -37.64 -4.24
N MET A 465 15.66 -37.01 -3.61
CA MET A 465 15.55 -35.76 -2.87
C MET A 465 16.50 -34.75 -3.52
N SER A 466 16.00 -33.57 -3.89
CA SER A 466 16.78 -32.57 -4.64
C SER A 466 16.79 -31.20 -3.98
N SER A 467 17.85 -30.45 -4.24
CA SER A 467 18.12 -29.13 -3.67
C SER A 467 18.17 -29.14 -2.14
N MET A 468 18.63 -30.25 -1.55
CA MET A 468 18.65 -30.40 -0.10
C MET A 468 19.75 -29.53 0.53
N PRO A 469 19.53 -28.99 1.75
CA PRO A 469 20.56 -28.22 2.46
C PRO A 469 21.85 -29.02 2.62
N SER A 470 23.00 -28.35 2.49
CA SER A 470 24.32 -29.01 2.54
C SER A 470 24.55 -29.80 3.83
N ARG A 471 24.10 -29.26 4.98
CA ARG A 471 24.17 -29.95 6.28
C ARG A 471 23.41 -31.27 6.28
N PHE A 472 22.23 -31.32 5.64
CA PHE A 472 21.45 -32.54 5.53
C PHE A 472 22.17 -33.58 4.66
N LEU A 473 22.73 -33.16 3.52
CA LEU A 473 23.47 -34.05 2.63
C LEU A 473 24.75 -34.61 3.29
N GLU A 474 25.48 -33.78 4.03
CA GLU A 474 26.66 -34.20 4.79
C GLU A 474 26.33 -35.27 5.84
N GLN A 475 25.18 -35.13 6.51
CA GLN A 475 24.78 -36.02 7.60
C GLN A 475 24.10 -37.31 7.10
N TYR A 476 23.25 -37.23 6.07
CA TYR A 476 22.36 -38.32 5.68
C TYR A 476 22.57 -38.83 4.24
N GLY A 477 23.34 -38.14 3.40
CA GLY A 477 23.47 -38.48 1.98
C GLY A 477 23.92 -39.91 1.71
N VAL A 478 24.96 -40.38 2.41
CA VAL A 478 25.48 -41.75 2.27
C VAL A 478 24.45 -42.81 2.69
N GLU A 479 23.61 -42.53 3.68
CA GLU A 479 22.55 -43.44 4.10
C GLU A 479 21.43 -43.52 3.04
N LEU A 480 21.04 -42.38 2.49
CA LEU A 480 20.00 -42.28 1.48
C LEU A 480 20.41 -42.96 0.17
N GLU A 481 21.66 -42.80 -0.25
CA GLU A 481 22.20 -43.49 -1.43
C GLU A 481 22.22 -45.02 -1.27
N LYS A 482 22.53 -45.53 -0.06
CA LYS A 482 22.42 -46.98 0.23
C LYS A 482 20.99 -47.51 0.11
N LYS A 483 19.99 -46.64 0.34
CA LYS A 483 18.57 -46.92 0.12
C LYS A 483 18.14 -46.70 -1.35
N SER A 484 19.08 -46.48 -2.27
CA SER A 484 18.84 -46.16 -3.69
C SER A 484 18.05 -44.87 -3.93
N ILE A 485 18.12 -43.92 -2.99
CA ILE A 485 17.53 -42.58 -3.13
C ILE A 485 18.62 -41.64 -3.63
N ARG A 486 18.41 -41.01 -4.79
CA ARG A 486 19.34 -40.01 -5.33
C ARG A 486 19.20 -38.72 -4.54
N VAL A 487 20.32 -38.17 -4.07
CA VAL A 487 20.34 -36.91 -3.33
C VAL A 487 21.20 -35.88 -4.07
N SER A 488 20.75 -34.63 -4.12
CA SER A 488 21.47 -33.51 -4.76
C SER A 488 21.18 -32.18 -4.09
#